data_AF-A0A0D1EBW8-F1
#
_entry.id   AF-A0A0D1EBW8-F1
#
_cell.length_a   1.000
_cell.length_b   1.000
_cell.length_c   1.000
_cell.angle_alpha   90.00
_cell.angle_beta   90.00
_cell.angle_gamma   90.00
#
_symmetry.space_group_name_H-M   'P 1'
#
loop_
_entity.id
_entity.type
_entity.pdbx_description
1 polymer ?
#
loop_
_entity_poly.entity_id
_entity_poly.type
_entity_poly.pdbx_seq_one_letter_code
_entity_poly.pdbx_strand_id
1 'polypeptide(L)'
;MIAILSVLSVLTLSFVIVRVGAIALTMTGISDDVARFQALSAFSGAGFTTGESENVVNGPARRRIVAWLIRLGSAGVVTVISTLMLSFVGESYPTWEKLLVLFAGLAVLIALARSDRLDRVSRPLIQRLLRNSATLELRDYAGLLHLREDWRVSEAEIGPTSPLLAGTLSQLGLHERGILVLGIERADGSFEGAPGARAQLAEGDVAILYGQTEKLLEVARPPAPSGDPEPDAVGNGEDHGDGRQP
;
A
#
# COMPACT_ATOMS: atom_id res chain seq x y z
N MET A 1 2.29 -39.13 10.36
CA MET A 1 1.25 -38.29 9.72
C MET A 1 1.17 -36.89 10.33
N ILE A 2 1.05 -36.75 11.66
CA ILE A 2 0.97 -35.43 12.34
C ILE A 2 2.13 -34.49 11.96
N ALA A 3 3.37 -34.98 11.98
CA ALA A 3 4.54 -34.16 11.61
C ALA A 3 4.47 -33.63 10.16
N ILE A 4 4.02 -34.45 9.20
CA ILE A 4 3.86 -34.03 7.79
C ILE A 4 2.77 -32.98 7.66
N LEU A 5 1.62 -33.18 8.32
CA LEU A 5 0.54 -32.21 8.35
C LEU A 5 0.99 -30.90 8.99
N SER A 6 1.82 -30.95 10.02
CA SER A 6 2.45 -29.78 10.64
C SER A 6 3.37 -29.05 9.65
N VAL A 7 4.24 -29.75 8.93
CA VAL A 7 5.09 -29.16 7.87
C VAL A 7 4.24 -28.46 6.82
N LEU A 8 3.23 -29.14 6.28
CA LEU A 8 2.33 -28.57 5.28
C LEU A 8 1.58 -27.34 5.82
N SER A 9 1.19 -27.35 7.09
CA SER A 9 0.55 -26.20 7.76
C SER A 9 1.50 -25.01 7.88
N VAL A 10 2.76 -25.24 8.29
CA VAL A 10 3.76 -24.18 8.38
C VAL A 10 4.09 -23.60 6.99
N LEU A 11 4.19 -24.44 5.95
CA LEU A 11 4.38 -23.99 4.58
C LEU A 11 3.17 -23.18 4.07
N THR A 12 1.95 -23.61 4.41
CA THR A 12 0.72 -22.86 4.08
C THR A 12 0.73 -21.48 4.75
N LEU A 13 1.07 -21.43 6.04
CA LEU A 13 1.17 -20.16 6.77
C LEU A 13 2.27 -19.25 6.20
N SER A 14 3.43 -19.83 5.86
CA SER A 14 4.53 -19.12 5.21
C SER A 14 4.09 -18.48 3.89
N PHE A 15 3.34 -19.22 3.07
CA PHE A 15 2.76 -18.71 1.83
C PHE A 15 1.80 -17.53 2.07
N VAL A 16 0.93 -17.63 3.07
CA VAL A 16 0.01 -16.53 3.45
C VAL A 16 0.79 -15.30 3.92
N ILE A 17 1.84 -15.48 4.74
CA ILE A 17 2.69 -14.38 5.23
C ILE A 17 3.33 -13.63 4.07
N VAL A 18 3.92 -14.35 3.10
CA VAL A 18 4.53 -13.74 1.90
C VAL A 18 3.50 -12.95 1.10
N ARG A 19 2.30 -13.52 0.90
CA ARG A 19 1.18 -12.87 0.18
C ARG A 19 0.76 -11.58 0.86
N VAL A 20 0.59 -11.62 2.18
CA VAL A 20 0.23 -10.45 2.99
C VAL A 20 1.32 -9.39 2.92
N GLY A 21 2.59 -9.79 3.02
CA GLY A 21 3.74 -8.90 2.87
C GLY A 21 3.79 -8.20 1.51
N ALA A 22 3.56 -8.94 0.42
CA ALA A 22 3.50 -8.37 -0.92
C ALA A 22 2.38 -7.32 -1.03
N ILE A 23 1.17 -7.64 -0.57
CA ILE A 23 0.05 -6.68 -0.60
C ILE A 23 0.34 -5.47 0.30
N ALA A 24 0.91 -5.68 1.49
CA ALA A 24 1.30 -4.60 2.38
C ALA A 24 2.31 -3.66 1.70
N LEU A 25 3.31 -4.21 1.00
CA LEU A 25 4.29 -3.43 0.25
C LEU A 25 3.64 -2.67 -0.91
N THR A 26 2.71 -3.28 -1.67
CA THR A 26 1.98 -2.54 -2.73
C THR A 26 1.19 -1.36 -2.18
N MET A 27 0.64 -1.48 -0.97
CA MET A 27 -0.06 -0.37 -0.30
C MET A 27 0.88 0.79 0.09
N THR A 28 2.20 0.59 0.05
CA THR A 28 3.20 1.65 0.25
C THR A 28 3.61 2.37 -1.05
N GLY A 29 3.02 1.99 -2.19
CA GLY A 29 3.21 2.67 -3.48
C GLY A 29 4.23 2.04 -4.43
N ILE A 30 4.74 0.82 -4.15
CA ILE A 30 5.58 0.08 -5.11
C ILE A 30 4.72 -0.84 -5.99
N SER A 31 5.19 -1.13 -7.20
CA SER A 31 4.46 -1.98 -8.17
C SER A 31 4.26 -3.40 -7.65
N ASP A 32 3.21 -4.07 -8.12
CA ASP A 32 2.81 -5.42 -7.68
C ASP A 32 3.93 -6.45 -7.92
N ASP A 33 4.60 -6.38 -9.07
CA ASP A 33 5.71 -7.27 -9.43
C ASP A 33 6.91 -7.11 -8.49
N VAL A 34 7.29 -5.85 -8.21
CA VAL A 34 8.39 -5.53 -7.29
C VAL A 34 8.03 -5.95 -5.87
N ALA A 35 6.81 -5.70 -5.42
CA ALA A 35 6.35 -6.08 -4.09
C ALA A 35 6.34 -7.60 -3.87
N ARG A 36 5.91 -8.39 -4.87
CA ARG A 36 5.94 -9.86 -4.81
C ARG A 36 7.36 -10.37 -4.71
N PHE A 37 8.23 -9.88 -5.59
CA PHE A 37 9.63 -10.27 -5.58
C PHE A 37 10.29 -9.89 -4.24
N GLN A 38 10.08 -8.67 -3.77
CA GLN A 38 10.66 -8.20 -2.52
C GLN A 38 10.14 -8.98 -1.31
N ALA A 39 8.83 -9.27 -1.24
CA ALA A 39 8.27 -10.04 -0.13
C ALA A 39 8.82 -11.47 -0.08
N LEU A 40 8.97 -12.11 -1.24
CA LEU A 40 9.56 -13.44 -1.37
C LEU A 40 11.04 -13.44 -0.98
N SER A 41 11.82 -12.48 -1.49
CA SER A 41 13.25 -12.36 -1.22
C SER A 41 13.52 -12.02 0.25
N ALA A 42 12.69 -11.18 0.87
CA ALA A 42 12.75 -10.88 2.29
C ALA A 42 12.45 -12.11 3.15
N PHE A 43 11.37 -12.85 2.84
CA PHE A 43 10.97 -14.03 3.59
C PHE A 43 11.96 -15.19 3.43
N SER A 44 12.51 -15.39 2.24
CA SER A 44 13.52 -16.43 2.00
C SER A 44 14.91 -16.08 2.53
N GLY A 45 15.18 -14.81 2.85
CA GLY A 45 16.50 -14.33 3.26
C GLY A 45 17.50 -14.21 2.11
N ALA A 46 17.04 -14.26 0.85
CA ALA A 46 17.90 -14.11 -0.33
C ALA A 46 18.49 -12.69 -0.46
N GLY A 47 17.84 -11.68 0.14
CA GLY A 47 18.26 -10.27 0.09
C GLY A 47 17.77 -9.54 -1.16
N PHE A 48 18.31 -8.34 -1.39
CA PHE A 48 17.92 -7.46 -2.52
C PHE A 48 19.17 -6.95 -3.24
N THR A 49 18.97 -6.42 -4.45
CA THR A 49 20.01 -5.61 -5.12
C THR A 49 20.15 -4.25 -4.40
N THR A 50 21.26 -3.55 -4.60
CA THR A 50 21.57 -2.29 -3.89
C THR A 50 20.54 -1.19 -4.16
N GLY A 51 20.08 -1.03 -5.41
CA GLY A 51 19.04 -0.04 -5.76
C GLY A 51 17.66 -0.35 -5.16
N GLU A 52 17.28 -1.62 -5.11
CA GLU A 52 16.04 -2.07 -4.44
C GLU A 52 16.12 -1.89 -2.91
N SER A 53 17.32 -2.10 -2.35
CA SER A 53 17.58 -1.90 -0.92
C SER A 53 17.42 -0.43 -0.51
N GLU A 54 17.86 0.51 -1.35
CA GLU A 54 17.71 1.94 -1.12
C GLU A 54 16.23 2.34 -1.07
N ASN A 55 15.42 1.83 -2.01
CA ASN A 55 13.98 2.08 -2.02
C ASN A 55 13.26 1.51 -0.78
N VAL A 56 13.65 0.31 -0.32
CA VAL A 56 13.07 -0.30 0.91
C VAL A 56 13.49 0.45 2.18
N VAL A 57 14.77 0.86 2.28
CA VAL A 57 15.32 1.50 3.48
C VAL A 57 14.82 2.94 3.66
N ASN A 58 14.57 3.64 2.56
CA ASN A 58 14.09 5.04 2.56
C ASN A 58 12.64 5.19 3.07
N GLY A 59 11.86 4.10 3.11
CA GLY A 59 10.49 4.11 3.64
C GLY A 59 10.36 3.40 5.00
N PRO A 60 10.03 4.10 6.10
CA PRO A 60 9.95 3.48 7.42
C PRO A 60 8.92 2.34 7.52
N ALA A 61 7.78 2.47 6.84
CA ALA A 61 6.76 1.42 6.75
C ALA A 61 7.26 0.18 5.99
N ARG A 62 7.90 0.39 4.82
CA ARG A 62 8.50 -0.70 4.02
C ARG A 62 9.56 -1.45 4.82
N ARG A 63 10.45 -0.72 5.49
CA ARG A 63 11.48 -1.29 6.37
C ARG A 63 10.89 -2.19 7.45
N ARG A 64 9.76 -1.79 8.06
CA ARG A 64 9.10 -2.58 9.11
C ARG A 64 8.45 -3.85 8.56
N ILE A 65 7.78 -3.77 7.41
CA ILE A 65 7.19 -4.94 6.73
C ILE A 65 8.29 -5.95 6.39
N VAL A 66 9.37 -5.49 5.75
CA VAL A 66 10.51 -6.34 5.37
C VAL A 66 11.19 -6.95 6.60
N ALA A 67 11.39 -6.19 7.67
CA ALA A 67 11.98 -6.71 8.90
C ALA A 67 11.12 -7.80 9.57
N TRP A 68 9.79 -7.73 9.45
CA TRP A 68 8.90 -8.80 9.91
C TRP A 68 8.98 -10.04 9.01
N LEU A 69 9.00 -9.85 7.69
CA LEU A 69 9.13 -10.95 6.72
C LEU A 69 10.43 -11.74 6.94
N ILE A 70 11.56 -11.06 7.16
CA ILE A 70 12.85 -11.70 7.43
C ILE A 70 12.82 -12.54 8.73
N ARG A 71 12.23 -11.99 9.81
CA ARG A 71 12.12 -12.69 11.09
C ARG A 71 11.20 -13.91 11.00
N LEU A 72 10.05 -13.77 10.36
CA LEU A 72 9.10 -14.87 10.15
C LEU A 72 9.67 -15.94 9.21
N GLY A 73 10.40 -15.53 8.18
CA GLY A 73 11.09 -16.41 7.24
C GLY A 73 12.09 -17.33 7.91
N SER A 74 13.03 -16.74 8.65
CA SER A 74 14.06 -17.49 9.40
C SER A 74 13.45 -18.44 10.44
N ALA A 75 12.45 -17.99 11.21
CA ALA A 75 11.73 -18.86 12.16
C ALA A 75 10.98 -20.00 11.45
N GLY A 76 10.38 -19.72 10.29
CA GLY A 76 9.65 -20.70 9.49
C GLY A 76 10.56 -21.82 8.98
N VAL A 77 11.74 -21.47 8.45
CA VAL A 77 12.72 -22.45 7.95
C VAL A 77 13.16 -23.41 9.07
N VAL A 78 13.49 -22.89 10.24
CA VAL A 78 13.87 -23.73 11.41
C VAL A 78 12.74 -24.67 11.78
N THR A 79 11.50 -24.17 11.85
CA THR A 79 10.32 -24.96 12.21
C THR A 79 10.07 -26.09 11.20
N VAL A 80 10.16 -25.80 9.90
CA VAL A 80 9.97 -26.80 8.83
C VAL A 80 11.05 -27.88 8.92
N ILE A 81 12.31 -27.51 9.07
CA ILE A 81 13.42 -28.47 9.17
C ILE A 81 13.25 -29.35 10.41
N SER A 82 13.00 -28.77 11.59
CA SER A 82 12.80 -29.54 12.83
C SER A 82 11.62 -30.51 12.71
N THR A 83 10.52 -30.08 12.12
CA THR A 83 9.31 -30.91 11.99
C THR A 83 9.51 -32.01 10.94
N LEU A 84 10.20 -31.72 9.83
CA LEU A 84 10.58 -32.72 8.83
C LEU A 84 11.49 -33.78 9.46
N MET A 85 12.54 -33.38 10.20
CA MET A 85 13.42 -34.33 10.87
C MET A 85 12.62 -35.24 11.81
N LEU A 86 11.76 -34.67 12.66
CA LEU A 86 10.91 -35.45 13.56
C LEU A 86 9.96 -36.41 12.82
N SER A 87 9.58 -36.09 11.58
CA SER A 87 8.70 -36.94 10.77
C SER A 87 9.37 -38.22 10.26
N PHE A 88 10.70 -38.24 10.19
CA PHE A 88 11.51 -39.34 9.63
C PHE A 88 12.46 -39.99 10.65
N VAL A 89 12.78 -39.31 11.76
CA VAL A 89 13.57 -39.88 12.85
C VAL A 89 12.77 -40.99 13.54
N GLY A 90 13.35 -42.19 13.60
CA GLY A 90 12.78 -43.34 14.32
C GLY A 90 12.01 -44.33 13.45
N GLU A 91 11.93 -44.14 12.14
CA GLU A 91 11.33 -45.14 11.23
C GLU A 91 12.39 -45.89 10.42
N SER A 92 12.33 -47.23 10.44
CA SER A 92 13.27 -48.09 9.72
C SER A 92 13.17 -47.96 8.19
N TYR A 93 12.01 -47.55 7.67
CA TYR A 93 11.81 -47.20 6.26
C TYR A 93 10.77 -46.07 6.15
N PRO A 94 10.97 -45.05 5.29
CA PRO A 94 9.94 -44.07 5.04
C PRO A 94 8.72 -44.74 4.39
N THR A 95 7.56 -44.69 5.04
CA THR A 95 6.31 -45.19 4.45
C THR A 95 6.01 -44.40 3.18
N TRP A 96 5.83 -45.09 2.05
CA TRP A 96 5.48 -44.46 0.76
C TRP A 96 4.27 -43.51 0.84
N GLU A 97 3.32 -43.80 1.72
CA GLU A 97 2.16 -42.97 2.03
C GLU A 97 2.54 -41.56 2.50
N LYS A 98 3.58 -41.46 3.36
CA LYS A 98 4.08 -40.19 3.88
C LYS A 98 4.67 -39.32 2.77
N LEU A 99 5.48 -39.95 1.91
CA LEU A 99 6.06 -39.31 0.75
C LEU A 99 4.96 -38.82 -0.19
N LEU A 100 3.98 -39.67 -0.49
CA LEU A 100 2.86 -39.32 -1.36
C LEU A 100 2.08 -38.12 -0.82
N VAL A 101 1.72 -38.11 0.47
CA VAL A 101 1.01 -36.99 1.10
C VAL A 101 1.85 -35.71 1.09
N LEU A 102 3.15 -35.79 1.38
CA LEU A 102 4.04 -34.64 1.36
C LEU A 102 4.15 -34.03 -0.05
N PHE A 103 4.42 -34.86 -1.06
CA PHE A 103 4.53 -34.39 -2.45
C PHE A 103 3.21 -33.88 -3.00
N ALA A 104 2.09 -34.56 -2.71
CA ALA A 104 0.76 -34.10 -3.09
C ALA A 104 0.44 -32.75 -2.43
N GLY A 105 0.70 -32.60 -1.13
CA GLY A 105 0.49 -31.34 -0.41
C GLY A 105 1.35 -30.20 -0.96
N LEU A 106 2.62 -30.46 -1.27
CA LEU A 106 3.51 -29.47 -1.87
C LEU A 106 3.05 -29.08 -3.28
N ALA A 107 2.63 -30.05 -4.10
CA ALA A 107 2.10 -29.79 -5.44
C ALA A 107 0.85 -28.92 -5.38
N VAL A 108 -0.06 -29.19 -4.43
CA VAL A 108 -1.24 -28.36 -4.17
C VAL A 108 -0.82 -26.94 -3.77
N LEU A 109 0.12 -26.79 -2.83
CA LEU A 109 0.61 -25.46 -2.42
C LEU A 109 1.23 -24.68 -3.58
N ILE A 110 2.03 -25.31 -4.42
CA ILE A 110 2.64 -24.67 -5.60
C ILE A 110 1.55 -24.27 -6.61
N ALA A 111 0.55 -25.13 -6.83
CA ALA A 111 -0.57 -24.83 -7.70
C ALA A 111 -1.40 -23.64 -7.18
N LEU A 112 -1.65 -23.59 -5.86
CA LEU A 112 -2.31 -22.44 -5.22
C LEU A 112 -1.47 -21.17 -5.33
N ALA A 113 -0.15 -21.28 -5.15
CA ALA A 113 0.77 -20.15 -5.25
C ALA A 113 0.78 -19.51 -6.64
N ARG A 114 0.58 -20.31 -7.69
CA ARG A 114 0.49 -19.85 -9.08
C ARG A 114 -0.92 -19.46 -9.54
N SER A 115 -1.94 -19.62 -8.69
CA SER A 115 -3.33 -19.40 -9.07
C SER A 115 -3.73 -17.92 -8.95
N ASP A 116 -3.98 -17.27 -10.09
CA ASP A 116 -4.50 -15.89 -10.14
C ASP A 116 -5.88 -15.76 -9.51
N ARG A 117 -6.67 -16.84 -9.51
CA ARG A 117 -7.99 -16.85 -8.86
C ARG A 117 -7.86 -16.65 -7.36
N LEU A 118 -6.93 -17.37 -6.75
CA LEU A 118 -6.68 -17.23 -5.32
C LEU A 118 -6.24 -15.80 -5.01
N ASP A 119 -5.44 -15.20 -5.90
CA ASP A 119 -4.94 -13.83 -5.76
C ASP A 119 -6.05 -12.80 -5.81
N ARG A 120 -6.92 -12.90 -6.81
CA ARG A 120 -8.09 -12.02 -6.94
C ARG A 120 -9.03 -12.09 -5.74
N VAL A 121 -9.21 -13.28 -5.16
CA VAL A 121 -10.11 -13.47 -4.01
C VAL A 121 -9.46 -13.03 -2.69
N SER A 122 -8.19 -13.37 -2.47
CA SER A 122 -7.52 -13.04 -1.21
C SER A 122 -7.16 -11.56 -1.08
N ARG A 123 -6.88 -10.89 -2.21
CA ARG A 123 -6.41 -9.49 -2.22
C ARG A 123 -7.38 -8.51 -1.52
N PRO A 124 -8.69 -8.46 -1.84
CA PRO A 124 -9.60 -7.54 -1.15
C PRO A 124 -9.75 -7.87 0.33
N LEU A 125 -9.70 -9.16 0.71
CA LEU A 125 -9.76 -9.59 2.10
C LEU A 125 -8.54 -9.10 2.89
N ILE A 126 -7.34 -9.35 2.36
CA ILE A 126 -6.08 -8.93 2.96
C ILE A 126 -6.02 -7.41 3.06
N GLN A 127 -6.40 -6.68 2.01
CA GLN A 127 -6.44 -5.22 2.03
C GLN A 127 -7.41 -4.67 3.08
N ARG A 128 -8.59 -5.28 3.27
CA ARG A 128 -9.53 -4.86 4.31
C ARG A 128 -8.97 -5.08 5.71
N LEU A 129 -8.37 -6.25 5.96
CA LEU A 129 -7.72 -6.57 7.24
C LEU A 129 -6.58 -5.60 7.53
N LEU A 130 -5.74 -5.32 6.53
CA LEU A 130 -4.60 -4.42 6.69
C LEU A 130 -5.03 -2.96 6.86
N ARG A 131 -6.06 -2.46 6.18
CA ARG A 131 -6.54 -1.07 6.38
C ARG A 131 -6.96 -0.80 7.83
N ASN A 132 -7.60 -1.79 8.46
CA ASN A 132 -8.04 -1.66 9.85
C ASN A 132 -6.88 -1.72 10.86
N SER A 133 -5.75 -2.38 10.52
CA SER A 133 -4.59 -2.49 11.41
C SER A 133 -3.43 -1.52 11.08
N ALA A 134 -3.31 -1.06 9.82
CA ALA A 134 -2.22 -0.21 9.34
C ALA A 134 -2.42 1.29 9.60
N THR A 135 -3.62 1.69 10.01
CA THR A 135 -3.99 3.09 10.27
C THR A 135 -3.35 3.68 11.54
N LEU A 136 -2.70 2.86 12.38
CA LEU A 136 -2.09 3.29 13.63
C LEU A 136 -0.58 3.61 13.55
N GLU A 137 0.16 3.13 12.54
CA GLU A 137 1.64 3.33 12.51
C GLU A 137 2.17 4.17 11.33
N LEU A 138 1.41 4.36 10.25
CA LEU A 138 1.82 5.27 9.16
C LEU A 138 1.60 6.76 9.51
N ARG A 139 0.70 7.06 10.44
CA ARG A 139 0.40 8.44 10.86
C ARG A 139 1.50 9.06 11.73
N ASP A 140 2.34 8.23 12.35
CA ASP A 140 3.30 8.67 13.37
C ASP A 140 4.65 9.13 12.78
N TYR A 141 4.95 8.78 11.53
CA TYR A 141 6.19 9.21 10.87
C TYR A 141 6.13 10.64 10.31
N ALA A 142 4.93 11.14 9.98
CA ALA A 142 4.73 12.57 9.73
C ALA A 142 4.96 13.41 11.00
N GLY A 143 4.82 12.81 12.19
CA GLY A 143 5.13 13.42 13.48
C GLY A 143 6.61 13.38 13.88
N LEU A 144 7.47 12.65 13.15
CA LEU A 144 8.92 12.58 13.42
C LEU A 144 9.74 13.67 12.71
N LEU A 145 9.18 14.36 11.71
CA LEU A 145 9.58 15.75 11.47
C LEU A 145 9.03 16.54 12.65
N HIS A 146 9.90 17.11 13.48
CA HIS A 146 9.62 17.86 14.73
C HIS A 146 8.55 18.95 14.61
N LEU A 147 7.33 18.53 14.37
CA LEU A 147 6.12 19.29 14.48
C LEU A 147 5.63 18.88 15.85
N ARG A 148 5.66 19.82 16.80
CA ARG A 148 4.94 19.65 18.07
C ARG A 148 3.58 19.03 17.73
N GLU A 149 3.15 18.03 18.51
CA GLU A 149 2.10 17.00 18.30
C GLU A 149 0.82 17.44 17.53
N ASP A 150 0.62 18.73 17.35
CA ASP A 150 -0.50 19.37 16.69
C ASP A 150 -0.23 19.88 15.27
N TRP A 151 1.01 19.91 14.76
CA TRP A 151 1.33 20.44 13.42
C TRP A 151 1.47 19.31 12.38
N ARG A 152 1.04 19.56 11.13
CA ARG A 152 1.15 18.60 10.01
C ARG A 152 1.33 19.31 8.67
N VAL A 153 1.86 18.58 7.67
CA VAL A 153 1.76 18.94 6.25
C VAL A 153 0.50 18.26 5.68
N SER A 154 -0.28 18.99 4.88
CA SER A 154 -1.48 18.48 4.21
C SER A 154 -1.55 19.02 2.78
N GLU A 155 -1.91 18.16 1.85
CA GLU A 155 -2.34 18.57 0.50
C GLU A 155 -3.85 18.91 0.55
N ALA A 156 -4.24 19.95 -0.18
CA ALA A 156 -5.61 20.42 -0.31
C ALA A 156 -5.94 20.67 -1.78
N GLU A 157 -6.85 19.88 -2.33
CA GLU A 157 -7.35 20.08 -3.69
C GLU A 157 -8.33 21.26 -3.71
N ILE A 158 -8.09 22.21 -4.61
CA ILE A 158 -8.88 23.43 -4.72
C ILE A 158 -10.09 23.18 -5.61
N GLY A 159 -11.21 22.77 -5.00
CA GLY A 159 -12.49 22.65 -5.69
C GLY A 159 -13.24 23.98 -5.86
N PRO A 160 -14.34 24.00 -6.64
CA PRO A 160 -15.10 25.22 -7.01
C PRO A 160 -15.72 25.95 -5.81
N THR A 161 -15.92 25.27 -4.69
CA THR A 161 -16.44 25.84 -3.44
C THR A 161 -15.37 26.01 -2.36
N SER A 162 -14.09 25.94 -2.73
CA SER A 162 -12.99 26.03 -1.76
C SER A 162 -12.88 27.46 -1.21
N PRO A 163 -12.81 27.65 0.12
CA PRO A 163 -12.60 28.97 0.71
C PRO A 163 -11.24 29.59 0.32
N LEU A 164 -10.33 28.78 -0.24
CA LEU A 164 -9.02 29.18 -0.74
C LEU A 164 -9.07 29.89 -2.11
N LEU A 165 -10.22 29.92 -2.79
CA LEU A 165 -10.42 30.67 -4.04
C LEU A 165 -10.74 32.15 -3.81
N ALA A 166 -10.93 32.58 -2.57
CA ALA A 166 -11.47 33.90 -2.23
C ALA A 166 -10.49 35.08 -2.46
N GLY A 167 -9.25 34.84 -2.90
CA GLY A 167 -8.28 35.89 -3.17
C GLY A 167 -6.84 35.42 -3.25
N THR A 168 -5.89 36.37 -3.16
CA THR A 168 -4.45 36.06 -3.07
C THR A 168 -4.08 35.44 -1.73
N LEU A 169 -2.95 34.73 -1.67
CA LEU A 169 -2.44 34.17 -0.41
C LEU A 169 -2.31 35.21 0.71
N SER A 170 -1.98 36.47 0.38
CA SER A 170 -1.95 37.59 1.33
C SER A 170 -3.33 37.96 1.88
N GLN A 171 -4.38 37.87 1.07
CA GLN A 171 -5.75 38.22 1.48
C GLN A 171 -6.39 37.12 2.33
N LEU A 172 -5.99 35.87 2.10
CA LEU A 172 -6.48 34.72 2.86
C LEU A 172 -5.96 34.68 4.30
N GLY A 173 -4.92 35.47 4.64
CA GLY A 173 -4.39 35.58 5.99
C GLY A 173 -3.92 34.24 6.58
N LEU A 174 -3.55 33.27 5.74
CA LEU A 174 -3.25 31.90 6.17
C LEU A 174 -2.13 31.86 7.22
N HIS A 175 -1.13 32.73 7.06
CA HIS A 175 0.00 32.84 7.99
C HIS A 175 -0.46 33.27 9.40
N GLU A 176 -1.39 34.22 9.50
CA GLU A 176 -1.96 34.68 10.78
C GLU A 176 -2.82 33.60 11.45
N ARG A 177 -3.43 32.73 10.64
CA ARG A 177 -4.10 31.52 11.12
C ARG A 177 -3.12 30.43 11.54
N GLY A 178 -1.81 30.59 11.33
CA GLY A 178 -0.80 29.57 11.63
C GLY A 178 -0.71 28.47 10.56
N ILE A 179 -1.06 28.81 9.32
CA ILE A 179 -0.95 27.95 8.13
C ILE A 179 0.06 28.58 7.17
N LEU A 180 1.11 27.85 6.83
CA LEU A 180 2.13 28.21 5.85
C LEU A 180 1.89 27.45 4.56
N VAL A 181 1.88 28.15 3.43
CA VAL A 181 1.82 27.51 2.11
C VAL A 181 3.24 27.16 1.68
N LEU A 182 3.51 25.88 1.49
CA LEU A 182 4.82 25.38 1.08
C LEU A 182 4.98 25.37 -0.45
N GLY A 183 3.89 25.11 -1.17
CA GLY A 183 3.88 25.03 -2.62
C GLY A 183 2.47 24.94 -3.20
N ILE A 184 2.37 25.21 -4.50
CA ILE A 184 1.16 25.03 -5.30
C ILE A 184 1.53 24.15 -6.49
N GLU A 185 0.86 23.02 -6.62
CA GLU A 185 0.85 22.25 -7.85
C GLU A 185 -0.35 22.72 -8.68
N ARG A 186 -0.07 23.22 -9.87
CA ARG A 186 -1.10 23.75 -10.77
C ARG A 186 -1.81 22.62 -11.50
N ALA A 187 -3.03 22.86 -11.96
CA ALA A 187 -3.77 21.90 -12.79
C ALA A 187 -3.02 21.48 -14.08
N ASP A 188 -2.07 22.28 -14.57
CA ASP A 188 -1.20 21.97 -15.72
C ASP A 188 0.03 21.11 -15.37
N GLY A 189 0.18 20.72 -14.10
CA GLY A 189 1.29 19.93 -13.57
C GLY A 189 2.55 20.75 -13.24
N SER A 190 2.52 22.09 -13.38
CA SER A 190 3.61 22.94 -12.95
C SER A 190 3.65 23.11 -11.43
N PHE A 191 4.85 23.09 -10.84
CA PHE A 191 5.04 23.24 -9.39
C PHE A 191 5.63 24.60 -9.05
N GLU A 192 4.90 25.38 -8.25
CA GLU A 192 5.35 26.65 -7.69
C GLU A 192 5.74 26.45 -6.22
N GLY A 193 7.04 26.35 -5.96
CA GLY A 193 7.59 26.23 -4.61
C GLY A 193 7.71 27.59 -3.92
N ALA A 194 7.34 27.66 -2.63
CA ALA A 194 7.35 28.89 -1.82
C ALA A 194 6.62 30.07 -2.51
N PRO A 195 5.32 29.92 -2.84
CA PRO A 195 4.56 30.93 -3.56
C PRO A 195 4.56 32.27 -2.82
N GLY A 196 4.75 33.35 -3.57
CA GLY A 196 4.76 34.69 -3.01
C GLY A 196 3.40 35.14 -2.50
N ALA A 197 3.36 36.21 -1.70
CA ALA A 197 2.13 36.75 -1.11
C ALA A 197 1.03 37.12 -2.15
N ARG A 198 1.42 37.36 -3.40
CA ARG A 198 0.52 37.70 -4.52
C ARG A 198 0.02 36.49 -5.31
N ALA A 199 0.51 35.29 -5.03
CA ALA A 199 0.06 34.08 -5.70
C ALA A 199 -1.44 33.87 -5.43
N GLN A 200 -2.15 33.38 -6.44
CA GLN A 200 -3.56 33.02 -6.37
C GLN A 200 -3.69 31.54 -6.63
N LEU A 201 -4.64 30.91 -5.94
CA LEU A 201 -5.03 29.52 -6.16
C LEU A 201 -6.16 29.48 -7.19
N ALA A 202 -6.07 28.57 -8.14
CA ALA A 202 -7.11 28.31 -9.12
C ALA A 202 -7.82 26.99 -8.84
N GLU A 203 -9.00 26.80 -9.43
CA GLU A 203 -9.71 25.54 -9.38
C GLU A 203 -8.88 24.44 -10.05
N GLY A 204 -8.76 23.28 -9.40
CA GLY A 204 -7.93 22.16 -9.85
C GLY A 204 -6.47 22.23 -9.40
N ASP A 205 -6.03 23.31 -8.74
CA ASP A 205 -4.72 23.35 -8.09
C ASP A 205 -4.70 22.45 -6.85
N VAL A 206 -3.52 21.96 -6.48
CA VAL A 206 -3.26 21.27 -5.20
C VAL A 206 -2.33 22.15 -4.36
N ALA A 207 -2.84 22.65 -3.25
CA ALA A 207 -2.07 23.45 -2.30
C ALA A 207 -1.39 22.56 -1.26
N ILE A 208 -0.07 22.69 -1.11
CA ILE A 208 0.71 22.01 -0.06
C ILE A 208 0.79 22.96 1.14
N LEU A 209 0.09 22.60 2.22
CA LEU A 209 -0.09 23.43 3.41
C LEU A 209 0.65 22.81 4.61
N TYR A 210 1.15 23.67 5.48
CA TYR A 210 1.79 23.32 6.74
C TYR A 210 1.15 24.09 7.88
N GLY A 211 0.66 23.43 8.92
CA GLY A 211 -0.06 24.13 9.98
C GLY A 211 -0.57 23.21 11.07
N GLN A 212 -1.26 23.79 12.05
CA GLN A 212 -1.95 22.99 13.08
C GLN A 212 -3.07 22.15 12.47
N THR A 213 -3.21 20.90 12.93
CA THR A 213 -4.13 19.88 12.41
C THR A 213 -5.58 20.35 12.43
N GLU A 214 -6.03 20.93 13.54
CA GLU A 214 -7.39 21.47 13.68
C GLU A 214 -7.69 22.54 12.62
N LYS A 215 -6.72 23.44 12.40
CA LYS A 215 -6.86 24.56 11.47
C LYS A 215 -6.74 24.13 10.00
N LEU A 216 -5.97 23.09 9.73
CA LEU A 216 -5.88 22.51 8.40
C LEU A 216 -7.17 21.80 8.01
N LEU A 217 -7.88 21.16 8.95
CA LEU A 217 -9.17 20.52 8.67
C LEU A 217 -10.28 21.52 8.31
N GLU A 218 -10.19 22.76 8.79
CA GLU A 218 -11.12 23.83 8.41
C GLU A 218 -10.94 24.31 6.96
N VAL A 219 -9.76 24.08 6.38
CA VAL A 219 -9.33 24.70 5.12
C VAL A 219 -9.08 23.68 4.01
N ALA A 220 -8.58 22.50 4.36
CA ALA A 220 -8.24 21.43 3.45
C ALA A 220 -9.32 20.35 3.47
N ARG A 221 -10.09 20.25 2.38
CA ARG A 221 -10.80 19.01 2.06
C ARG A 221 -9.76 18.04 1.48
N PRO A 222 -9.67 16.79 1.95
CA PRO A 222 -8.76 15.82 1.34
C PRO A 222 -9.09 15.67 -0.14
N PRO A 223 -8.08 15.48 -1.01
CA PRO A 223 -8.31 15.28 -2.44
C PRO A 223 -9.33 14.17 -2.65
N ALA A 224 -10.23 14.36 -3.61
CA ALA A 224 -11.06 13.25 -4.04
C ALA A 224 -10.12 12.12 -4.48
N PRO A 225 -10.42 10.84 -4.18
CA PRO A 225 -9.62 9.76 -4.73
C PRO A 225 -9.59 9.94 -6.25
N SER A 226 -8.40 10.24 -6.78
CA SER A 226 -8.19 10.42 -8.19
C SER A 226 -8.68 9.16 -8.89
N GLY A 227 -9.69 9.34 -9.75
CA GLY A 227 -10.27 8.24 -10.51
C GLY A 227 -9.18 7.58 -11.33
N ASP A 228 -8.97 6.28 -11.12
CA ASP A 228 -8.36 5.43 -12.13
C ASP A 228 -9.16 5.60 -13.43
N PRO A 229 -8.50 5.66 -14.61
CA PRO A 229 -9.20 5.77 -15.88
C PRO A 229 -10.06 4.54 -16.09
N GLU A 230 -11.37 4.77 -16.18
CA GLU A 230 -12.35 3.78 -16.60
C GLU A 230 -12.00 3.33 -18.04
N PRO A 231 -11.82 2.03 -18.30
CA PRO A 231 -11.48 1.55 -19.64
C PRO A 231 -12.72 1.56 -20.53
N ASP A 232 -12.55 2.18 -21.71
CA ASP A 232 -13.36 2.10 -22.94
C ASP A 232 -14.58 1.17 -22.89
N ALA A 233 -15.76 1.77 -22.84
CA ALA A 233 -16.99 1.16 -23.34
C ALA A 233 -17.41 1.87 -24.63
N VAL A 234 -17.13 1.18 -25.73
CA VAL A 234 -17.57 1.42 -27.10
C VAL A 234 -19.08 1.68 -27.19
N GLY A 235 -19.39 2.76 -27.90
CA GLY A 235 -20.58 3.07 -28.72
C GLY A 235 -21.89 2.28 -28.56
N ASN A 236 -22.99 3.02 -28.41
CA ASN A 236 -23.89 3.22 -29.55
C ASN A 236 -24.84 4.41 -29.33
N GLY A 237 -25.04 5.13 -30.44
CA GLY A 237 -25.65 6.45 -30.54
C GLY A 237 -27.12 6.55 -30.15
N GLU A 238 -27.45 7.75 -29.69
CA GLU A 238 -28.79 8.32 -29.63
C GLU A 238 -29.38 8.44 -31.05
N ASP A 239 -30.61 7.95 -31.20
CA ASP A 239 -31.50 8.26 -32.32
C ASP A 239 -32.23 9.58 -31.98
N HIS A 240 -32.11 10.57 -32.86
CA HIS A 240 -32.78 11.88 -32.78
C HIS A 240 -33.61 12.06 -34.05
N GLY A 241 -34.89 12.38 -33.90
CA GLY A 241 -35.75 12.82 -35.01
C GLY A 241 -37.22 12.78 -34.63
N ASP A 242 -37.71 13.81 -33.92
CA ASP A 242 -38.39 14.97 -34.50
C ASP A 242 -39.90 14.72 -34.70
N GLY A 243 -40.65 15.17 -33.70
CA GLY A 243 -42.09 15.34 -33.77
C GLY A 243 -42.43 16.75 -34.27
N ARG A 244 -42.76 16.87 -35.55
CA ARG A 244 -43.66 17.91 -36.06
C ARG A 244 -44.72 17.31 -36.99
N GLN A 245 -45.96 17.47 -36.52
CA GLN A 245 -47.26 17.43 -37.21
C GLN A 245 -47.30 18.34 -38.47
N PRO A 246 -48.30 18.20 -39.38
CA PRO A 246 -49.72 17.91 -39.11
C PRO A 246 -50.30 16.61 -39.68
#